data_AF-A0A2A5RIP1-F1
#
_entry.id   AF-A0A2A5RIP1-F1
#
_cell.length_a   1.000
_cell.length_b   1.000
_cell.length_c   1.000
_cell.angle_alpha   90.00
_cell.angle_beta   90.00
_cell.angle_gamma   90.00
#
_symmetry.space_group_name_H-M   'P 1'
#
loop_
_entity.id
_entity.type
_entity.pdbx_description
1 polymer ?
#
loop_
_entity_poly.entity_id
_entity_poly.type
_entity_poly.pdbx_seq_one_letter_code
_entity_poly.pdbx_strand_id
1 'polypeptide(L)'
;MSEFKAIETQEELDKIIETRLARQKETIEAKYVDYDQFKSRITELEAENSAQKATLAETGLATKSWEQKEAEFNAKIAGYETAQLKQKVALQAGLPFDLADRLKGDNEEALKADAERFVGFKPKPPVAPLKSVEPQLTDNKTKAYKNLVNGLNTEGE
;
A
#
# COMPACT_ATOMS: atom_id res chain seq x y z
N MET A 1 -54.30 -37.26 55.70
CA MET A 1 -55.30 -37.06 54.63
C MET A 1 -56.51 -36.46 55.31
N SER A 2 -56.80 -35.16 55.10
CA SER A 2 -58.01 -34.56 55.67
C SER A 2 -59.22 -35.13 54.95
N GLU A 3 -60.20 -35.64 55.68
CA GLU A 3 -61.47 -36.10 55.10
C GLU A 3 -62.21 -34.93 54.43
N PHE A 4 -62.94 -35.23 53.36
CA PHE A 4 -63.74 -34.24 52.65
C PHE A 4 -64.92 -33.83 53.53
N LYS A 5 -65.00 -32.54 53.87
CA LYS A 5 -66.14 -31.95 54.56
C LYS A 5 -67.08 -31.33 53.51
N ALA A 6 -68.34 -31.77 53.49
CA ALA A 6 -69.36 -31.19 52.63
C ALA A 6 -69.64 -29.74 53.05
N ILE A 7 -69.86 -28.87 52.07
CA ILE A 7 -70.12 -27.45 52.29
C ILE A 7 -71.62 -27.29 52.54
N GLU A 8 -72.02 -26.69 53.65
CA GLU A 8 -73.42 -26.62 54.08
C GLU A 8 -74.03 -25.22 53.87
N THR A 9 -73.19 -24.21 53.62
CA THR A 9 -73.61 -22.81 53.43
C THR A 9 -72.90 -22.13 52.27
N GLN A 10 -73.56 -21.13 51.67
CA GLN A 10 -72.98 -20.32 50.59
C GLN A 10 -71.75 -19.54 51.07
N GLU A 11 -71.76 -19.06 52.31
CA GLU A 11 -70.61 -18.33 52.89
C GLU A 11 -69.35 -19.20 53.02
N GLU A 12 -69.51 -20.48 53.36
CA GLU A 12 -68.39 -21.43 53.41
C GLU A 12 -67.82 -21.71 52.01
N LEU A 13 -68.70 -21.80 51.00
CA LEU A 13 -68.28 -21.96 49.60
C LEU A 13 -67.49 -20.74 49.13
N ASP A 14 -68.02 -19.55 49.36
CA ASP A 14 -67.41 -18.28 48.94
C ASP A 14 -66.03 -18.10 49.60
N LYS A 15 -65.90 -18.40 50.91
CA LYS A 15 -64.60 -18.37 51.62
C LYS A 15 -63.55 -19.33 51.05
N ILE A 16 -63.96 -20.55 50.71
CA ILE A 16 -63.04 -21.55 50.11
C ILE A 16 -62.59 -21.07 48.73
N ILE A 17 -63.50 -20.53 47.93
CA ILE A 17 -63.20 -19.98 46.60
C ILE A 17 -62.26 -18.78 46.72
N GLU A 18 -62.53 -17.82 47.61
CA GLU A 18 -61.66 -16.67 47.86
C GLU A 18 -60.26 -17.12 48.27
N THR A 19 -60.14 -18.08 49.20
CA THR A 19 -58.85 -18.62 49.63
C THR A 19 -58.11 -19.27 48.46
N ARG A 20 -58.82 -20.03 47.62
CA ARG A 20 -58.26 -20.68 46.44
C ARG A 20 -57.77 -19.65 45.42
N LEU A 21 -58.57 -18.61 45.17
CA LEU A 21 -58.25 -17.52 44.26
C LEU A 21 -57.07 -16.69 44.77
N ALA A 22 -57.02 -16.37 46.06
CA ALA A 22 -55.91 -15.64 46.68
C ALA A 22 -54.59 -16.42 46.52
N ARG A 23 -54.58 -17.70 46.87
CA ARG A 23 -53.40 -18.57 46.69
C ARG A 23 -52.99 -18.68 45.22
N GLN A 24 -53.96 -18.73 44.30
CA GLN A 24 -53.69 -18.81 42.87
C GLN A 24 -53.10 -17.49 42.33
N LYS A 25 -53.61 -16.34 42.78
CA LYS A 25 -53.03 -15.01 42.47
C LYS A 25 -51.60 -14.90 42.97
N GLU A 26 -51.35 -15.23 44.22
CA GLU A 26 -50.00 -15.20 44.81
C GLU A 26 -49.03 -16.11 44.06
N THR A 27 -49.47 -17.32 43.68
CA THR A 27 -48.65 -18.25 42.88
C THR A 27 -48.34 -17.70 41.48
N ILE A 28 -49.28 -16.96 40.87
CA ILE A 28 -49.07 -16.36 39.55
C ILE A 28 -48.13 -15.17 39.67
N GLU A 29 -48.36 -14.25 40.61
CA GLU A 29 -47.51 -13.08 40.85
C GLU A 29 -46.07 -13.50 41.16
N ALA A 30 -45.87 -14.51 42.02
CA ALA A 30 -44.54 -15.04 42.32
C ALA A 30 -43.83 -15.63 41.08
N LYS A 31 -44.57 -16.21 40.13
CA LYS A 31 -44.00 -16.78 38.89
C LYS A 31 -43.63 -15.72 37.86
N TYR A 32 -44.30 -14.58 37.86
CA TYR A 32 -44.13 -13.51 36.86
C TYR A 32 -43.50 -12.25 37.43
N VAL A 33 -42.94 -12.30 38.64
CA VAL A 33 -42.35 -11.13 39.29
C VAL A 33 -41.22 -10.50 38.46
N ASP A 34 -40.48 -11.33 37.70
CA ASP A 34 -39.37 -10.90 36.86
C ASP A 34 -39.76 -10.65 35.40
N TYR A 35 -41.04 -10.81 35.04
CA TYR A 35 -41.49 -10.74 33.65
C TYR A 35 -41.20 -9.38 33.00
N ASP A 36 -41.49 -8.28 33.71
CA ASP A 36 -41.24 -6.93 33.21
C ASP A 36 -39.74 -6.65 33.07
N GLN A 37 -38.91 -7.21 33.97
CA GLN A 37 -37.45 -7.10 33.87
C GLN A 37 -36.91 -7.83 32.64
N PHE A 38 -37.37 -9.07 32.39
CA PHE A 38 -36.98 -9.81 31.19
C PHE A 38 -37.43 -9.11 29.91
N LYS A 39 -38.65 -8.56 29.90
CA LYS A 39 -39.16 -7.81 28.75
C LYS A 39 -38.30 -6.58 28.46
N SER A 40 -37.96 -5.78 29.48
CA SER A 40 -37.05 -4.64 29.33
C SER A 40 -35.69 -5.09 28.79
N ARG A 41 -35.13 -6.16 29.36
CA ARG A 41 -33.81 -6.66 28.98
C ARG A 41 -33.76 -7.16 27.54
N ILE A 42 -34.82 -7.83 27.08
CA ILE A 42 -34.92 -8.28 25.68
C ILE A 42 -34.94 -7.06 24.75
N THR A 43 -35.76 -6.05 25.06
CA THR A 43 -35.83 -4.84 24.21
C THR A 43 -34.50 -4.08 24.17
N GLU A 44 -33.78 -4.00 25.30
CA GLU A 44 -32.43 -3.42 25.37
C GLU A 44 -31.43 -4.23 24.53
N LEU A 45 -31.41 -5.55 24.68
CA LEU A 45 -30.51 -6.43 23.95
C LEU A 45 -30.78 -6.44 22.44
N GLU A 46 -32.04 -6.33 22.04
CA GLU A 46 -32.42 -6.19 20.62
C GLU A 46 -31.92 -4.86 20.05
N ALA A 47 -32.11 -3.76 20.79
CA ALA A 47 -31.60 -2.45 20.41
C ALA A 47 -30.07 -2.45 20.32
N GLU A 48 -29.38 -2.99 21.31
CA GLU A 48 -27.92 -3.08 21.35
C GLU A 48 -27.37 -3.96 20.20
N ASN A 49 -27.98 -5.13 19.96
CA ASN A 49 -27.60 -5.98 18.82
C ASN A 49 -27.80 -5.27 17.48
N SER A 50 -28.86 -4.50 17.32
CA SER A 50 -29.11 -3.75 16.09
C SER A 50 -28.03 -2.68 15.86
N ALA A 51 -27.66 -1.95 16.92
CA ALA A 51 -26.61 -0.94 16.89
C ALA A 51 -25.24 -1.56 16.60
N GLN A 52 -24.90 -2.68 17.27
CA GLN A 52 -23.65 -3.41 17.04
C GLN A 52 -23.55 -3.95 15.61
N LYS A 53 -24.64 -4.44 15.02
CA LYS A 53 -24.64 -4.86 13.61
C LYS A 53 -24.41 -3.69 12.65
N ALA A 54 -25.00 -2.53 12.93
CA ALA A 54 -24.78 -1.33 12.12
C ALA A 54 -23.32 -0.88 12.19
N THR A 55 -22.72 -0.81 13.39
CA THR A 55 -21.31 -0.43 13.54
C THR A 55 -20.36 -1.45 12.92
N LEU A 56 -20.66 -2.75 12.99
CA LEU A 56 -19.90 -3.79 12.29
C LEU A 56 -19.96 -3.64 10.76
N ALA A 57 -21.12 -3.27 10.21
CA ALA A 57 -21.26 -3.02 8.78
C ALA A 57 -20.45 -1.78 8.34
N GLU A 58 -20.54 -0.68 9.09
CA GLU A 58 -19.78 0.55 8.81
C GLU A 58 -18.27 0.34 8.93
N THR A 59 -17.82 -0.31 10.01
CA THR A 59 -16.40 -0.63 10.20
C THR A 59 -15.89 -1.59 9.13
N GLY A 60 -16.67 -2.60 8.74
CA GLY A 60 -16.32 -3.50 7.63
C GLY A 60 -16.14 -2.79 6.29
N LEU A 61 -16.97 -1.78 5.99
CA LEU A 61 -16.81 -0.94 4.80
C LEU A 61 -15.56 -0.05 4.90
N ALA A 62 -15.31 0.54 6.07
CA ALA A 62 -14.14 1.36 6.31
C ALA A 62 -12.85 0.54 6.14
N THR A 63 -12.77 -0.66 6.71
CA THR A 63 -11.61 -1.56 6.59
C THR A 63 -11.29 -1.88 5.14
N LYS A 64 -12.30 -2.22 4.32
CA LYS A 64 -12.11 -2.46 2.88
C LYS A 64 -11.55 -1.24 2.15
N SER A 65 -12.00 -0.04 2.50
CA SER A 65 -11.46 1.20 1.92
C SER A 65 -10.00 1.41 2.33
N TRP A 66 -9.65 1.10 3.59
CA TRP A 66 -8.27 1.20 4.06
C TRP A 66 -7.35 0.18 3.38
N GLU A 67 -7.78 -1.07 3.22
CA GLU A 67 -7.03 -2.09 2.48
C GLU A 67 -6.77 -1.67 1.02
N GLN A 68 -7.76 -1.07 0.35
CA GLN A 68 -7.59 -0.54 -1.00
C GLN A 68 -6.55 0.60 -1.04
N LYS A 69 -6.65 1.55 -0.10
CA LYS A 69 -5.69 2.66 0.00
C LYS A 69 -4.28 2.16 0.30
N GLU A 70 -4.15 1.16 1.17
CA GLU A 70 -2.87 0.54 1.49
C GLU A 70 -2.24 -0.12 0.27
N ALA A 71 -3.02 -0.89 -0.50
CA ALA A 71 -2.56 -1.48 -1.76
C ALA A 71 -2.12 -0.40 -2.77
N GLU A 72 -2.90 0.68 -2.93
CA GLU A 72 -2.54 1.80 -3.80
C GLU A 72 -1.27 2.53 -3.34
N PHE A 73 -1.11 2.76 -2.03
CA PHE A 73 0.08 3.41 -1.49
C PHE A 73 1.31 2.52 -1.63
N ASN A 74 1.20 1.22 -1.36
CA ASN A 74 2.29 0.27 -1.56
C ASN A 74 2.71 0.20 -3.04
N ALA A 75 1.75 0.20 -3.98
CA ALA A 75 2.06 0.25 -5.40
C ALA A 75 2.79 1.55 -5.80
N LYS A 76 2.37 2.70 -5.26
CA LYS A 76 3.06 3.99 -5.48
C LYS A 76 4.47 3.98 -4.90
N ILE A 77 4.65 3.46 -3.68
CA ILE A 77 5.95 3.37 -3.03
C ILE A 77 6.89 2.49 -3.86
N ALA A 78 6.47 1.30 -4.28
CA ALA A 78 7.27 0.43 -5.14
C ALA A 78 7.61 1.11 -6.48
N GLY A 79 6.67 1.85 -7.06
CA GLY A 79 6.92 2.66 -8.26
C GLY A 79 7.98 3.74 -8.04
N TYR A 80 7.95 4.45 -6.91
CA TYR A 80 8.95 5.45 -6.57
C TYR A 80 10.31 4.85 -6.24
N GLU A 81 10.35 3.75 -5.50
CA GLU A 81 11.59 3.03 -5.17
C GLU A 81 12.31 2.55 -6.42
N THR A 82 11.57 1.94 -7.36
CA THR A 82 12.13 1.50 -8.65
C THR A 82 12.60 2.68 -9.50
N ALA A 83 11.86 3.79 -9.55
CA ALA A 83 12.28 5.00 -10.25
C ALA A 83 13.55 5.61 -9.65
N GLN A 84 13.63 5.72 -8.31
CA GLN A 84 14.82 6.21 -7.63
C GLN A 84 16.03 5.32 -7.87
N LEU A 85 15.84 4.00 -7.86
CA LEU A 85 16.91 3.04 -8.11
C LEU A 85 17.43 3.15 -9.55
N LYS A 86 16.53 3.27 -10.54
CA LYS A 86 16.89 3.55 -11.94
C LYS A 86 17.67 4.86 -12.08
N GLN A 87 17.22 5.94 -11.43
CA GLN A 87 17.90 7.23 -11.44
C GLN A 87 19.30 7.14 -10.84
N LYS A 88 19.45 6.48 -9.69
CA LYS A 88 20.73 6.26 -9.03
C LYS A 88 21.70 5.50 -9.94
N VAL A 89 21.22 4.43 -10.60
CA VAL A 89 22.03 3.65 -11.55
C VAL A 89 22.42 4.46 -12.78
N ALA A 90 21.49 5.22 -13.37
CA ALA A 90 21.78 6.09 -14.51
C ALA A 90 22.85 7.13 -14.18
N LEU A 91 22.75 7.78 -13.02
CA LEU A 91 23.77 8.73 -12.54
C LEU A 91 25.13 8.06 -12.32
N GLN A 92 25.15 6.86 -11.72
CA GLN A 92 26.39 6.10 -11.51
C GLN A 92 27.06 5.71 -12.83
N ALA A 93 26.28 5.36 -13.85
CA ALA A 93 26.78 5.02 -15.19
C ALA A 93 27.07 6.27 -16.06
N GLY A 94 26.81 7.48 -15.57
CA GLY A 94 27.00 8.72 -16.33
C GLY A 94 26.01 8.89 -17.49
N LEU A 95 24.83 8.28 -17.42
CA LEU A 95 23.72 8.50 -18.34
C LEU A 95 22.95 9.77 -17.96
N PRO A 96 22.49 10.55 -18.94
CA PRO A 96 21.53 11.63 -18.71
C PRO A 96 20.31 11.13 -17.93
N PHE A 97 19.78 11.99 -17.04
CA PHE A 97 18.61 11.69 -16.20
C PHE A 97 17.41 11.21 -17.02
N ASP A 98 17.17 11.81 -18.19
CA ASP A 98 16.06 11.46 -19.09
C ASP A 98 16.13 10.02 -19.62
N LEU A 99 17.30 9.37 -19.57
CA LEU A 99 17.48 7.98 -19.98
C LEU A 99 17.32 6.98 -18.83
N ALA A 100 17.22 7.44 -17.58
CA ALA A 100 17.03 6.57 -16.43
C ALA A 100 15.74 5.74 -16.53
N ASP A 101 14.66 6.34 -17.04
CA ASP A 101 13.37 5.67 -17.21
C ASP A 101 13.41 4.53 -18.24
N ARG A 102 14.38 4.57 -19.17
CA ARG A 102 14.55 3.54 -20.20
C ARG A 102 15.32 2.31 -19.73
N LEU A 103 15.97 2.38 -18.57
CA LEU A 103 16.70 1.25 -18.02
C LEU A 103 15.74 0.11 -17.66
N LYS A 104 16.07 -1.10 -18.12
CA LYS A 104 15.30 -2.32 -17.86
C LYS A 104 16.10 -3.26 -16.96
N GLY A 105 15.44 -3.74 -15.91
CA GLY A 105 16.01 -4.70 -14.98
C GLY A 105 15.26 -4.67 -13.66
N ASP A 106 15.12 -5.84 -13.05
CA ASP A 106 14.39 -6.02 -11.79
C ASP A 106 15.29 -5.75 -10.57
N ASN A 107 16.62 -5.83 -10.75
CA ASN A 107 17.63 -5.70 -9.71
C ASN A 107 18.69 -4.64 -10.05
N GLU A 108 19.40 -4.12 -9.04
CA GLU A 108 20.48 -3.13 -9.24
C GLU A 108 21.56 -3.60 -10.24
N GLU A 109 21.93 -4.87 -10.22
CA GLU A 109 22.94 -5.43 -11.13
C GLU A 109 22.46 -5.46 -12.58
N ALA A 110 21.20 -5.86 -12.79
CA ALA A 110 20.59 -5.88 -14.13
C ALA A 110 20.49 -4.47 -14.70
N LEU A 111 20.11 -3.50 -13.87
CA LEU A 111 20.03 -2.10 -14.27
C LEU A 111 21.42 -1.50 -14.56
N LYS A 112 22.46 -1.86 -13.81
CA LYS A 112 23.83 -1.43 -14.08
C LYS A 112 24.34 -1.99 -15.40
N ALA A 113 24.13 -3.28 -15.66
CA ALA A 113 24.53 -3.89 -16.92
C ALA A 113 23.82 -3.27 -18.13
N ASP A 114 22.53 -2.96 -18.01
CA ASP A 114 21.78 -2.29 -19.06
C ASP A 114 22.26 -0.84 -19.26
N ALA A 115 22.54 -0.13 -18.17
CA ALA A 115 23.12 1.21 -18.19
C ALA A 115 24.48 1.23 -18.89
N GLU A 116 25.38 0.29 -18.58
CA GLU A 116 26.68 0.16 -19.25
C GLU A 116 26.54 -0.10 -20.76
N ARG A 117 25.56 -0.92 -21.18
CA ARG A 117 25.25 -1.12 -22.59
C ARG A 117 24.82 0.18 -23.28
N PHE A 118 23.98 0.98 -22.63
CA PHE A 118 23.55 2.28 -23.16
C PHE A 118 24.71 3.29 -23.26
N VAL A 119 25.63 3.28 -22.29
CA VAL A 119 26.84 4.11 -22.36
C VAL A 119 27.70 3.71 -23.56
N GLY A 120 27.82 2.41 -23.85
CA GLY A 120 28.52 1.90 -25.03
C GLY A 120 27.95 2.37 -26.38
N PHE A 121 26.67 2.73 -26.42
CA PHE A 121 26.02 3.28 -27.62
C PHE A 121 26.25 4.78 -27.83
N LYS A 122 26.80 5.50 -26.82
CA LYS A 122 27.13 6.91 -27.00
C LYS A 122 28.23 7.05 -28.07
N PRO A 123 28.01 7.85 -29.13
CA PRO A 123 29.05 8.08 -30.12
C PRO A 123 30.24 8.71 -29.40
N LYS A 124 31.42 8.09 -29.50
CA LYS A 124 32.65 8.70 -28.99
C LYS A 124 32.84 10.04 -29.71
N PRO A 125 33.05 11.14 -28.97
CA PRO A 125 33.34 12.42 -29.62
C PRO A 125 34.53 12.21 -30.56
N PRO A 126 34.48 12.75 -31.80
CA PRO A 126 35.60 12.63 -32.71
C PRO A 126 36.83 13.18 -31.99
N VAL A 127 37.88 12.36 -31.92
CA VAL A 127 39.14 12.77 -31.31
C VAL A 127 39.63 13.93 -32.18
N ALA A 128 39.70 15.13 -31.59
CA ALA A 128 40.24 16.28 -32.29
C ALA A 128 41.66 15.93 -32.76
N PRO A 129 42.03 16.24 -34.02
CA PRO A 129 43.38 15.97 -34.48
C PRO A 129 44.36 16.66 -33.54
N LEU A 130 45.47 15.98 -33.25
CA LEU A 130 46.55 16.56 -32.46
C LEU A 130 46.95 17.89 -33.09
N LYS A 131 47.19 18.90 -32.23
CA LYS A 131 47.69 20.19 -32.67
C LYS A 131 48.97 19.94 -33.48
N SER A 132 49.00 20.42 -34.73
CA SER A 132 50.22 20.34 -35.53
C SER A 132 51.36 21.04 -34.79
N VAL A 133 52.41 20.28 -34.48
CA VAL A 133 53.68 20.77 -33.92
C VAL A 133 54.63 21.24 -35.01
N GLU A 134 54.22 21.17 -36.29
CA GLU A 134 55.03 21.68 -37.37
C GLU A 134 55.06 23.22 -37.33
N PRO A 135 56.25 23.83 -37.40
CA PRO A 135 56.37 25.27 -37.58
C PRO A 135 55.61 25.67 -38.85
N GLN A 136 54.62 26.55 -38.70
CA GLN A 136 53.96 27.18 -39.84
C GLN A 136 54.99 28.12 -40.49
N LEU A 137 55.66 27.65 -41.54
CA LEU A 137 56.61 28.46 -42.30
C LEU A 137 55.82 29.50 -43.09
N THR A 138 55.71 30.71 -42.54
CA THR A 138 55.02 31.85 -43.16
C THR A 138 55.85 32.52 -44.25
N ASP A 139 57.18 32.32 -44.24
CA ASP A 139 58.10 32.89 -45.23
C ASP A 139 58.37 31.91 -46.39
N ASN A 140 58.10 32.35 -47.62
CA ASN A 140 58.32 31.59 -48.85
C ASN A 140 59.78 31.19 -49.04
N LYS A 141 60.73 32.01 -48.56
CA LYS A 141 62.15 31.69 -48.66
C LYS A 141 62.50 30.49 -47.78
N THR A 142 62.02 30.47 -46.54
CA THR A 142 62.28 29.39 -45.58
C THR A 142 61.60 28.08 -46.01
N LYS A 143 60.44 28.14 -46.67
CA LYS A 143 59.84 26.96 -47.34
C LYS A 143 60.71 26.40 -48.47
N ALA A 144 61.24 27.27 -49.32
CA ALA A 144 62.11 26.84 -50.43
C ALA A 144 63.41 26.19 -49.93
N TYR A 145 64.04 26.76 -48.89
CA TYR A 145 65.25 26.18 -48.29
C TYR A 145 64.99 24.82 -47.62
N LYS A 146 63.87 24.65 -46.93
CA LYS A 146 63.50 23.35 -46.36
C LYS A 146 63.30 22.27 -47.43
N ASN A 147 62.65 22.63 -48.55
CA ASN A 147 62.46 21.70 -49.67
C ASN A 147 63.79 21.31 -50.35
N LEU A 148 64.72 22.26 -50.50
CA LEU A 148 66.07 21.99 -51.01
C LEU A 148 66.83 21.02 -50.09
N VAL A 149 66.86 21.29 -48.78
CA VAL A 149 67.55 20.44 -47.80
C VAL A 149 66.93 19.04 -47.73
N ASN A 150 65.60 18.93 -47.80
CA ASN A 150 64.95 17.63 -47.85
C ASN A 150 65.29 16.85 -49.13
N GLY A 151 65.41 17.52 -50.28
CA GLY A 151 65.84 16.89 -51.53
C GLY A 151 67.31 16.44 -51.51
N LEU A 152 68.17 17.11 -50.74
CA LEU A 152 69.58 16.71 -50.57
C LEU A 152 69.74 15.48 -49.68
N ASN A 153 68.82 15.24 -48.75
CA ASN A 153 68.84 14.06 -47.86
C ASN A 153 68.26 12.79 -48.50
N THR A 154 67.65 12.86 -49.68
CA THR A 154 67.05 11.70 -50.37
C THR A 154 67.93 11.11 -51.47
N GLU A 155 69.08 11.71 -51.79
CA GLU A 155 69.96 11.26 -52.88
C GLU A 155 71.32 10.71 -52.40
N GLY A 156 71.38 10.12 -51.20
CA GLY A 156 72.57 9.42 -50.72
C GLY A 156 72.20 8.19 -49.91
N GLU A 157 72.48 7.00 -50.46
CA GLU A 157 72.94 5.86 -49.64
C GLU A 157 74.26 6.20 -48.95
#